data_AF-A0A511JA20-F1
#
_entry.id   AF-A0A511JA20-F1
#
_cell.length_a   1.000
_cell.length_b   1.000
_cell.length_c   1.000
_cell.angle_alpha   90.00
_cell.angle_beta   90.00
_cell.angle_gamma   90.00
#
_symmetry.space_group_name_H-M   'P 1'
#
loop_
_entity.id
_entity.type
_entity.pdbx_description
1 polymer ?
#
loop_
_entity_poly.entity_id
_entity_poly.type
_entity_poly.pdbx_seq_one_letter_code
_entity_poly.pdbx_strand_id
1 'polypeptide(L)' 'MVALQIRDVPDDVRDTLAARADAQGQSLQAFLLALVNREAGFARNAALLADLSWTSGSTATAVDVVTALDESRSERGPA' A
#
# COMPACT_ATOMS: atom_id res chain seq x y z
N MET A 1 21.58 -6.45 -12.93
CA MET A 1 20.58 -7.53 -12.79
C MET A 1 20.76 -8.14 -11.42
N VAL A 2 19.70 -8.25 -10.61
CA VAL A 2 19.75 -8.89 -9.28
C VAL A 2 19.07 -10.23 -9.38
N ALA A 3 19.69 -11.29 -8.85
CA ALA A 3 19.14 -12.63 -8.81
C ALA A 3 18.79 -13.00 -7.36
N LEU A 4 17.60 -13.54 -7.16
CA LEU A 4 17.15 -14.09 -5.87
C LEU A 4 17.08 -15.61 -5.99
N GLN A 5 17.78 -16.31 -5.11
CA GLN A 5 17.72 -17.78 -5.03
C GLN A 5 16.97 -18.18 -3.76
N ILE A 6 15.92 -18.98 -3.93
CA ILE A 6 15.18 -19.58 -2.82
C ILE A 6 15.66 -21.03 -2.68
N ARG A 7 16.06 -21.42 -1.47
CA ARG A 7 16.60 -22.76 -1.16
C ARG A 7 15.60 -23.53 -0.29
N ASP A 8 15.78 -24.84 -0.28
CA ASP A 8 15.02 -25.77 0.58
C ASP A 8 13.51 -25.71 0.34
N VAL A 9 13.10 -25.49 -0.92
CA VAL A 9 11.69 -25.53 -1.32
C VAL A 9 11.27 -27.00 -1.43
N PRO A 10 10.26 -27.44 -0.67
CA PRO A 10 9.71 -28.78 -0.82
C PRO A 10 9.18 -29.02 -2.24
N ASP A 11 9.35 -30.23 -2.77
CA ASP A 11 8.98 -30.56 -4.15
C ASP A 11 7.48 -30.37 -4.39
N ASP A 12 6.63 -30.70 -3.42
CA ASP A 12 5.17 -30.51 -3.48
C ASP A 12 4.79 -29.02 -3.61
N VAL A 13 5.50 -28.14 -2.91
CA VAL A 13 5.31 -26.69 -3.00
C VAL A 13 5.74 -26.19 -4.38
N ARG A 14 6.91 -26.63 -4.87
CA ARG A 14 7.40 -26.28 -6.21
C ARG A 14 6.41 -26.70 -7.28
N ASP A 15 5.92 -27.92 -7.22
CA ASP A 15 5.02 -28.50 -8.22
C ASP A 15 3.66 -27.80 -8.22
N THR A 16 3.15 -27.46 -7.03
CA THR A 16 1.93 -26.65 -6.88
C THR A 16 2.09 -25.27 -7.51
N LEU A 17 3.25 -24.62 -7.34
CA LEU A 17 3.54 -23.31 -7.93
C LEU A 17 3.73 -23.40 -9.45
N ALA A 18 4.38 -24.46 -9.94
CA ALA A 18 4.54 -24.71 -11.37
C ALA A 18 3.19 -24.90 -12.06
N ALA A 19 2.31 -25.74 -11.51
CA ALA A 19 0.96 -25.95 -12.04
C ALA A 19 0.15 -24.64 -12.10
N ARG A 20 0.31 -23.75 -11.09
CA ARG A 20 -0.33 -22.43 -11.10
C ARG A 20 0.24 -21.50 -12.17
N ALA A 21 1.56 -21.54 -12.41
CA ALA A 21 2.20 -20.76 -13.45
C ALA A 21 1.73 -21.23 -14.85
N ASP A 22 1.66 -22.54 -15.06
CA ASP A 22 1.17 -23.14 -16.31
C ASP A 22 -0.28 -22.78 -16.59
N ALA A 23 -1.15 -22.81 -15.57
CA ALA A 23 -2.54 -22.38 -15.70
C ALA A 23 -2.69 -20.90 -16.10
N GLN A 24 -1.67 -20.08 -15.85
CA GLN A 24 -1.62 -18.67 -16.25
C GLN A 24 -0.82 -18.43 -17.54
N GLY A 25 -0.32 -19.49 -18.19
CA GLY A 25 0.51 -19.40 -19.39
C GLY A 25 1.87 -18.72 -19.13
N GLN A 26 2.37 -18.80 -17.90
CA GLN A 26 3.60 -18.15 -17.47
C GLN A 26 4.66 -19.19 -17.09
N SER A 27 5.93 -18.85 -17.28
CA SER A 27 7.00 -19.64 -16.67
C SER A 27 6.97 -19.48 -15.15
N LEU A 28 7.40 -20.52 -14.42
CA LEU A 28 7.48 -20.46 -12.95
C LEU A 28 8.29 -19.26 -12.46
N GLN A 29 9.37 -18.90 -13.15
CA GLN A 29 10.19 -17.75 -12.78
C GLN A 29 9.44 -16.42 -12.94
N ALA A 30 8.68 -16.24 -14.03
CA ALA A 30 7.87 -15.04 -14.23
C ALA A 30 6.74 -14.95 -13.19
N PHE A 31 6.11 -16.08 -12.89
CA PHE A 31 5.08 -16.18 -11.87
C PHE A 31 5.62 -15.82 -10.47
N LEU A 32 6.76 -16.37 -10.07
CA LEU A 32 7.40 -16.07 -8.79
C LEU A 32 7.84 -14.61 -8.70
N LEU A 33 8.36 -14.03 -9.79
CA LEU A 33 8.72 -12.62 -9.83
C LEU A 33 7.47 -11.73 -9.64
N ALA A 34 6.36 -12.07 -10.28
CA ALA A 34 5.10 -11.37 -10.10
C ALA A 34 4.59 -11.48 -8.65
N LEU A 35 4.74 -12.65 -8.03
CA LEU A 35 4.37 -12.88 -6.64
C LEU A 35 5.21 -12.02 -5.68
N VAL A 36 6.54 -12.01 -5.83
CA VAL A 36 7.44 -11.20 -4.99
C VAL A 36 7.16 -9.71 -5.15
N ASN A 37 6.95 -9.22 -6.38
CA ASN A 37 6.62 -7.81 -6.62
C ASN A 37 5.28 -7.42 -6.01
N ARG A 38 4.29 -8.31 -6.10
CA ARG A 38 2.97 -8.11 -5.49
C ARG A 38 3.09 -7.99 -3.97
N GLU A 39 3.83 -8.91 -3.34
CA GLU A 39 4.04 -8.90 -1.89
C GLU A 39 4.78 -7.64 -1.42
N ALA A 40 5.85 -7.25 -2.12
CA ALA A 40 6.59 -6.02 -1.83
C ALA A 40 5.70 -4.77 -1.98
N GLY A 41 4.82 -4.76 -3.00
CA GLY A 41 3.82 -3.72 -3.19
C GLY A 41 2.81 -3.64 -2.06
N PHE A 42 2.29 -4.77 -1.59
CA PHE A 42 1.38 -4.82 -0.44
C PHE A 42 2.03 -4.33 0.84
N ALA A 43 3.25 -4.78 1.15
CA ALA A 43 3.99 -4.32 2.32
C ALA A 43 4.23 -2.80 2.27
N ARG A 44 4.59 -2.27 1.10
CA ARG A 44 4.76 -0.82 0.91
C ARG A 44 3.45 -0.06 1.09
N ASN A 45 2.36 -0.55 0.52
CA ASN A 45 1.05 0.08 0.64
C ASN A 45 0.53 0.03 2.08
N ALA A 46 0.72 -1.08 2.79
CA ALA A 46 0.37 -1.20 4.20
C ALA A 46 1.17 -0.23 5.07
N ALA A 47 2.48 -0.08 4.81
CA ALA A 47 3.30 0.91 5.47
C ALA A 47 2.84 2.35 5.18
N LEU A 48 2.50 2.67 3.93
CA LEU A 48 1.92 3.98 3.58
C LEU A 48 0.56 4.22 4.25
N LEU A 49 -0.30 3.21 4.33
CA LEU A 49 -1.59 3.33 5.02
C LEU A 49 -1.42 3.47 6.54
N ALA A 50 -0.42 2.83 7.13
CA ALA A 50 -0.06 3.00 8.54
C ALA A 50 0.54 4.39 8.81
N ASP A 51 1.30 4.95 7.86
CA ASP A 51 1.82 6.32 7.95
C ASP A 51 0.68 7.35 7.80
N LEU A 52 -0.28 7.08 6.91
CA LEU A 52 -1.49 7.91 6.74
C LEU A 52 -2.49 7.77 7.90
N SER A 53 -2.45 6.69 8.69
CA SER A 53 -3.29 6.57 9.88
C SER A 53 -2.78 7.46 11.02
N TRP A 54 -1.48 7.82 11.04
CA TRP A 54 -0.97 8.92 11.85
C TRP A 54 -1.53 10.28 11.42
N THR A 55 -1.80 10.44 10.12
CA THR A 55 -2.40 11.66 9.53
C THR A 55 -3.93 11.63 9.51
N SER A 56 -4.56 10.52 9.93
CA SER A 56 -6.02 10.37 9.93
C SER A 56 -6.61 11.02 11.18
N GLY A 57 -6.88 12.31 11.05
CA GLY A 57 -7.80 13.02 11.92
C GLY A 57 -7.26 14.39 12.27
N SER A 58 -7.54 15.39 11.42
CA SER A 58 -7.73 16.72 11.99
C SER A 58 -8.79 16.59 13.07
N THR A 59 -8.46 16.93 14.32
CA THR A 59 -9.43 17.01 15.42
C THR A 59 -10.38 18.18 15.24
N ALA A 60 -10.24 18.96 14.15
CA ALA A 60 -11.14 20.05 13.82
C ALA A 60 -12.55 19.50 13.62
N THR A 61 -13.41 19.91 14.52
CA THR A 61 -14.85 19.71 14.46
C THR A 61 -15.47 20.72 13.49
N ALA A 62 -16.72 20.49 13.10
CA ALA A 62 -17.46 21.45 12.29
C ALA A 62 -17.55 22.84 12.97
N VAL A 63 -17.48 22.89 14.31
CA VAL A 63 -17.46 24.14 15.08
C VAL A 63 -16.15 24.89 14.85
N ASP A 64 -15.01 24.21 14.88
CA ASP A 64 -13.69 24.82 14.65
C ASP A 64 -13.59 25.45 13.25
N VAL A 65 -14.25 24.84 12.25
CA VAL A 65 -14.33 25.38 10.88
C VAL A 65 -15.18 26.66 10.84
N VAL A 66 -16.30 26.70 11.56
CA VAL A 66 -17.17 27.88 11.61
C VAL A 66 -16.51 29.02 12.37
N THR A 67 -15.87 28.72 13.51
CA THR A 67 -15.12 29.73 14.30
C THR A 67 -13.99 30.34 13.49
N ALA A 68 -13.18 29.54 12.80
CA ALA A 68 -12.12 30.05 11.93
C ALA A 68 -12.66 30.94 10.79
N LEU A 69 -13.85 30.63 10.26
CA LEU A 69 -14.48 31.42 9.21
C LEU A 69 -14.98 32.77 9.74
N ASP A 70 -15.57 32.80 10.93
CA ASP A 70 -16.08 34.03 11.56
C ASP A 70 -14.94 34.94 12.04
N GLU A 71 -13.84 34.37 12.53
CA GLU A 71 -12.61 35.12 12.84
C GLU A 71 -12.04 35.80 11.59
N SER A 72 -11.90 35.06 10.48
CA SER A 72 -11.41 35.63 9.21
C SER A 72 -12.31 36.74 8.65
N ARG A 73 -13.63 36.66 8.87
CA ARG A 73 -14.58 37.72 8.48
C ARG A 73 -14.46 38.96 9.35
N SER A 74 -14.21 38.77 10.64
CA SER A 74 -14.03 39.86 11.61
C SER A 74 -12.71 40.61 11.38
N GLU A 75 -11.67 39.92 10.91
CA GLU A 75 -10.40 40.54 10.50
C GLU A 75 -10.51 41.31 9.18
N ARG A 76 -11.50 40.98 8.34
CA ARG A 76 -11.74 41.59 7.01
C ARG A 76 -12.67 42.80 7.03
N GLY A 77 -13.14 43.28 8.18
CA GLY A 77 -13.89 44.54 8.26
C GLY A 77 -14.09 45.07 9.68
N PRO A 78 -14.20 46.40 9.87
CA PRO A 78 -14.80 47.31 8.89
C PRO A 78 -13.78 48.22 8.17
N ALA A 79 -14.00 48.39 6.86
CA ALA A 79 -13.54 49.56 6.10
C ALA A 79 -14.59 50.68 6.21
#